data_AF-A0A364L8Z7-F1
#
_entry.id   AF-A0A364L8Z7-F1
#
_cell.length_a   1.000
_cell.length_b   1.000
_cell.length_c   1.000
_cell.angle_alpha   90.00
_cell.angle_beta   90.00
_cell.angle_gamma   90.00
#
_symmetry.space_group_name_H-M   'P 1'
#
loop_
_entity.id
_entity.type
_entity.pdbx_description
1 polymer ?
#
loop_
_entity_poly.entity_id
_entity_poly.type
_entity_poly.pdbx_seq_one_letter_code
_entity_poly.pdbx_strand_id
1 'polypeptide(L)'
;MAFHEYIDNVNVITNPVVTDLNICVFSSTTANCELDPRKWHPIKKDLHLYKSQQHAWLYVALANERELDDGDLVVTDIRVSRTPPDSSSDHSWESRPGGIWILKNKFRGMVDLAVTEVDVLFGVDAVDPRPQWNLLQSSLQLTDQPKVPLARLTVLHGRDTPRPDARAALRVRRDGKFKIVQISDTHMVTGVGVCEDAIDALGNPLPASEADPLTVKFLGGVLDVEKPDLVILTGDQLHHDIPDSQSALFKVVAPIIKRSIPFAAVFGNHDSEGEHALGRE
;
A
#
# COMPACT_ATOMS: atom_id res chain seq x y z
N MET A 1 -12.38 -12.06 1.35
CA MET A 1 -12.96 -10.95 0.56
C MET A 1 -11.77 -10.28 -0.09
N ALA A 2 -11.51 -10.58 -1.37
CA ALA A 2 -10.40 -9.98 -2.10
C ALA A 2 -10.89 -8.61 -2.58
N PHE A 3 -10.23 -7.55 -2.15
CA PHE A 3 -10.39 -6.23 -2.76
C PHE A 3 -9.80 -6.34 -4.17
N HIS A 4 -10.64 -6.67 -5.15
CA HIS A 4 -10.30 -6.60 -6.56
C HIS A 4 -11.01 -5.36 -7.09
N GLU A 5 -10.24 -4.29 -7.28
CA GLU A 5 -10.71 -3.08 -7.95
C GLU A 5 -11.19 -3.41 -9.36
N TYR A 6 -12.31 -2.78 -9.72
CA TYR A 6 -12.98 -2.95 -11.00
C TYR A 6 -12.07 -2.47 -12.15
N ILE A 7 -11.90 -3.36 -13.12
CA ILE A 7 -11.08 -3.19 -14.31
C ILE A 7 -11.83 -2.29 -15.30
N ASP A 8 -11.45 -1.01 -15.38
CA ASP A 8 -11.58 -0.26 -16.63
C ASP A 8 -10.75 -0.99 -17.70
N ASN A 9 -11.22 -1.02 -18.96
CA ASN A 9 -10.62 -1.67 -20.14
C ASN A 9 -9.14 -1.28 -20.40
N VAL A 10 -8.24 -1.71 -19.53
CA VAL A 10 -6.80 -1.78 -19.70
C VAL A 10 -6.53 -3.21 -20.13
N ASN A 11 -5.61 -3.43 -21.08
CA ASN A 11 -5.12 -4.77 -21.39
C ASN A 11 -4.59 -5.40 -20.08
N VAL A 12 -5.41 -6.20 -19.40
CA VAL A 12 -5.01 -6.83 -18.14
C VAL A 12 -3.92 -7.84 -18.47
N ILE A 13 -2.69 -7.51 -18.09
CA ILE A 13 -1.56 -8.42 -18.26
C ILE A 13 -1.75 -9.54 -17.24
N THR A 14 -2.05 -10.74 -17.73
CA THR A 14 -2.44 -11.89 -16.89
C THR A 14 -1.32 -12.44 -16.01
N ASN A 15 -0.05 -12.24 -16.38
CA ASN A 15 1.13 -12.63 -15.60
C ASN A 15 2.15 -11.48 -15.66
N PRO A 16 1.92 -10.39 -14.91
CA PRO A 16 2.74 -9.19 -15.04
C PRO A 16 4.14 -9.41 -14.45
N VAL A 17 5.14 -8.92 -15.19
CA VAL A 17 6.51 -8.76 -14.72
C VAL A 17 6.93 -7.32 -14.95
N VAL A 18 7.49 -6.69 -13.93
CA VAL A 18 7.95 -5.31 -14.02
C VAL A 18 9.26 -5.27 -14.80
N THR A 19 9.25 -4.52 -15.89
CA THR A 19 10.42 -4.34 -16.76
C THR A 19 11.02 -2.95 -16.63
N ASP A 20 10.32 -1.98 -16.05
CA ASP A 20 10.85 -0.64 -15.76
C ASP A 20 9.89 0.15 -14.86
N LEU A 21 10.39 1.25 -14.27
CA LEU A 21 9.61 2.22 -13.50
C LEU A 21 10.06 3.63 -13.85
N ASN A 22 9.15 4.59 -13.82
CA ASN A 22 9.48 5.99 -13.98
C ASN A 22 8.48 6.88 -13.24
N ILE A 23 8.90 8.06 -12.80
CA ILE A 23 7.97 9.07 -12.28
C ILE A 23 7.84 10.17 -13.34
N CYS A 24 6.60 10.49 -13.66
CA CYS A 24 6.27 11.59 -14.55
C CYS A 24 5.63 12.72 -13.76
N VAL A 25 6.11 13.94 -13.99
CA VAL A 25 5.61 15.16 -13.36
C VAL A 25 4.94 16.02 -14.41
N PHE A 26 3.73 16.48 -14.08
CA PHE A 26 2.91 17.32 -14.94
C PHE A 26 2.58 18.61 -14.20
N SER A 27 2.75 19.72 -14.89
CA SER A 27 2.38 21.06 -14.43
C SER A 27 1.56 21.78 -15.49
N SER A 28 0.99 22.93 -15.15
CA SER A 28 0.18 23.75 -16.07
C SER A 28 0.95 24.23 -17.31
N THR A 29 2.29 24.24 -17.27
CA THR A 29 3.15 24.75 -18.35
C THR A 29 4.09 23.71 -18.94
N THR A 30 4.27 22.56 -18.28
CA THR A 30 5.18 21.50 -18.73
C THR A 30 4.59 20.12 -18.42
N ALA A 31 4.48 19.28 -19.46
CA ALA A 31 4.28 17.85 -19.31
C ALA A 31 5.61 17.18 -19.64
N ASN A 32 6.29 16.62 -18.62
CA ASN A 32 7.56 15.93 -18.84
C ASN A 32 7.33 14.42 -18.76
N CYS A 33 6.71 13.85 -19.81
CA CYS A 33 6.42 12.43 -19.89
C CYS A 33 6.05 12.01 -21.33
N GLU A 34 6.98 11.42 -22.06
CA GLU A 34 6.69 10.71 -23.32
C GLU A 34 6.87 9.21 -23.08
N LEU A 35 5.79 8.55 -22.64
CA LEU A 35 5.76 7.10 -22.40
C LEU A 35 4.74 6.43 -23.32
N ASP A 36 5.11 5.28 -23.88
CA ASP A 36 4.20 4.48 -24.71
C ASP A 36 3.06 3.90 -23.83
N PRO A 37 1.80 4.32 -24.04
CA PRO A 37 0.67 3.89 -23.22
C PRO A 37 0.34 2.40 -23.38
N ARG A 38 0.91 1.70 -24.38
CA ARG A 38 0.76 0.24 -24.53
C ARG A 38 1.65 -0.54 -23.57
N LYS A 39 2.74 0.08 -23.10
CA LYS A 39 3.76 -0.54 -22.25
C LYS A 39 3.71 -0.01 -20.82
N TRP A 40 3.49 1.29 -20.67
CA TRP A 40 3.57 2.00 -19.40
C TRP A 40 2.18 2.23 -18.82
N HIS A 41 2.00 1.79 -17.59
CA HIS A 41 0.74 1.86 -16.88
C HIS A 41 0.91 2.76 -15.65
N PRO A 42 0.06 3.79 -15.47
CA PRO A 42 0.13 4.62 -14.29
C PRO A 42 -0.42 3.86 -13.07
N ILE A 43 0.26 4.00 -11.94
CA ILE A 43 -0.35 3.77 -10.63
C ILE A 43 -1.27 4.95 -10.38
N LYS A 44 -2.58 4.69 -10.19
CA LYS A 44 -3.64 5.70 -10.07
C LYS A 44 -3.61 6.43 -8.71
N LYS A 45 -2.45 6.95 -8.32
CA LYS A 45 -2.19 7.70 -7.09
C LYS A 45 -1.29 8.89 -7.40
N ASP A 46 -1.77 10.10 -7.18
CA ASP A 46 -0.93 11.30 -7.26
C ASP A 46 0.03 11.31 -6.07
N LEU A 47 1.32 11.34 -6.36
CA LEU A 47 2.39 11.34 -5.35
C LEU A 47 2.41 12.60 -4.49
N HIS A 48 1.73 13.68 -4.92
CA HIS A 48 1.50 14.88 -4.12
C HIS A 48 0.11 14.91 -3.46
N LEU A 49 -0.66 13.82 -3.53
CA LEU A 49 -1.97 13.67 -2.91
C LEU A 49 -2.93 14.83 -3.28
N TYR A 50 -2.84 15.34 -4.51
CA TYR A 50 -3.68 16.41 -5.05
C TYR A 50 -3.59 17.75 -4.28
N LYS A 51 -2.54 17.94 -3.45
CA LYS A 51 -2.32 19.19 -2.67
C LYS A 51 -1.26 20.11 -3.28
N SER A 52 -0.62 19.73 -4.39
CA SER A 52 0.30 20.60 -5.14
C SER A 52 -0.35 21.07 -6.46
N GLN A 53 0.16 22.18 -7.00
CA GLN A 53 -0.12 22.66 -8.35
C GLN A 53 0.55 21.80 -9.44
N GLN A 54 1.53 20.99 -9.04
CA GLN A 54 2.14 19.97 -9.87
C GLN A 54 1.64 18.61 -9.43
N HIS A 55 1.36 17.74 -10.39
CA HIS A 55 0.98 16.37 -10.12
C HIS A 55 2.10 15.43 -10.55
N ALA A 56 2.31 14.37 -9.78
CA ALA A 56 3.33 13.38 -10.08
C ALA A 56 2.72 11.98 -10.00
N TRP A 57 3.00 11.14 -11.00
CA TRP A 57 2.51 9.76 -11.04
C TRP A 57 3.65 8.79 -11.28
N LEU A 58 3.59 7.65 -10.59
CA LEU A 58 4.44 6.51 -10.86
C LEU A 58 3.88 5.74 -12.06
N TYR A 59 4.73 5.49 -13.05
CA TYR A 59 4.44 4.63 -14.18
C TYR A 59 5.28 3.36 -14.09
N VAL A 60 4.65 2.22 -14.37
CA VAL A 60 5.28 0.91 -14.36
C VAL A 60 5.20 0.33 -15.77
N ALA A 61 6.34 -0.08 -16.32
CA ALA A 61 6.39 -0.83 -17.56
C ALA A 61 6.21 -2.31 -17.25
N LEU A 62 5.21 -2.92 -17.86
CA LEU A 62 4.85 -4.31 -17.61
C LEU A 62 5.04 -5.14 -18.88
N ALA A 63 5.52 -6.36 -18.69
CA ALA A 63 5.52 -7.41 -19.71
C ALA A 63 4.73 -8.62 -19.20
N ASN A 64 4.20 -9.40 -20.13
CA ASN A 64 3.61 -10.70 -19.81
C ASN A 64 4.74 -11.73 -19.68
N GLU A 65 4.82 -12.42 -18.54
CA GLU A 65 5.82 -13.46 -18.28
C GLU A 65 5.93 -14.49 -19.41
N ARG A 66 4.81 -14.82 -20.06
CA ARG A 66 4.75 -15.81 -21.16
C ARG A 66 5.37 -15.33 -22.47
N GLU A 67 5.62 -14.04 -22.58
CA GLU A 67 6.19 -13.37 -23.76
C GLU A 67 7.66 -12.98 -23.54
N LEU A 68 8.23 -13.29 -22.37
CA LEU A 68 9.63 -13.02 -22.04
C LEU A 68 10.55 -14.16 -22.51
N ASP A 69 11.67 -13.80 -23.13
CA ASP A 69 12.74 -14.70 -23.53
C ASP A 69 13.96 -14.63 -22.57
N ASP A 70 14.88 -15.59 -22.66
CA ASP A 70 16.09 -15.75 -21.80
C ASP A 70 17.11 -14.58 -21.87
N GLY A 71 16.82 -13.54 -22.63
CA GLY A 71 17.63 -12.33 -22.77
C GLY A 71 16.99 -11.07 -22.23
N ASP A 72 15.68 -11.08 -21.96
CA ASP A 72 14.93 -9.88 -21.63
C ASP A 72 15.30 -9.38 -20.24
N LEU A 73 15.40 -8.05 -20.11
CA LEU A 73 15.73 -7.43 -18.82
C LEU A 73 14.47 -7.19 -18.01
N VAL A 74 14.43 -7.77 -16.81
CA VAL A 74 13.36 -7.58 -15.83
C VAL A 74 13.92 -6.89 -14.59
N VAL A 75 13.08 -6.15 -13.88
CA VAL A 75 13.45 -5.53 -12.61
C VAL A 75 13.46 -6.62 -11.54
N THR A 76 14.57 -6.75 -10.81
CA THR A 76 14.73 -7.74 -9.74
C THR A 76 14.89 -7.13 -8.36
N ASP A 77 15.25 -5.84 -8.27
CA ASP A 77 15.26 -5.11 -7.00
C ASP A 77 15.00 -3.62 -7.25
N ILE A 78 14.41 -2.95 -6.25
CA ILE A 78 14.08 -1.53 -6.26
C ILE A 78 14.50 -0.93 -4.92
N ARG A 79 15.28 0.16 -4.98
CA ARG A 79 15.72 0.93 -3.82
C ARG A 79 15.33 2.39 -3.96
N VAL A 80 15.20 3.05 -2.83
CA VAL A 80 14.98 4.51 -2.77
C VAL A 80 16.04 5.13 -1.87
N SER A 81 16.91 5.95 -2.45
CA SER A 81 18.07 6.55 -1.78
C SER A 81 18.61 7.76 -2.55
N ARG A 82 19.27 8.68 -1.85
CA ARG A 82 19.86 9.90 -2.47
C ARG A 82 21.08 9.57 -3.33
N THR A 83 21.76 8.49 -3.01
CA THR A 83 22.98 8.01 -3.66
C THR A 83 22.76 6.60 -4.19
N PRO A 84 23.55 6.14 -5.17
CA PRO A 84 23.47 4.78 -5.69
C PRO A 84 23.59 3.73 -4.55
N PRO A 85 22.80 2.65 -4.58
CA PRO A 85 23.01 1.50 -3.72
C PRO A 85 24.35 0.82 -4.08
N ASP A 86 25.16 0.49 -3.08
CA ASP A 86 26.38 -0.32 -3.18
C ASP A 86 27.28 -0.05 -4.40
N SER A 87 28.05 1.05 -4.34
CA SER A 87 29.02 1.47 -5.36
C SER A 87 30.20 0.50 -5.57
N SER A 88 30.27 -0.59 -4.82
CA SER A 88 31.34 -1.59 -4.86
C SER A 88 31.00 -2.86 -5.65
N SER A 89 29.75 -3.00 -6.14
CA SER A 89 29.30 -4.18 -6.85
C SER A 89 29.26 -3.97 -8.38
N ASP A 90 29.48 -5.06 -9.15
CA ASP A 90 29.31 -5.10 -10.62
C ASP A 90 27.84 -4.94 -11.06
N HIS A 91 26.93 -4.62 -10.13
CA HIS A 91 25.52 -4.42 -10.42
C HIS A 91 25.29 -3.00 -10.97
N SER A 92 24.85 -2.93 -12.22
CA SER A 92 24.50 -1.67 -12.88
C SER A 92 23.13 -1.19 -12.42
N TRP A 93 23.07 -0.54 -11.25
CA TRP A 93 21.87 0.15 -10.79
C TRP A 93 21.55 1.33 -11.72
N GLU A 94 20.30 1.41 -12.17
CA GLU A 94 19.82 2.50 -13.01
C GLU A 94 19.02 3.49 -12.17
N SER A 95 19.33 4.79 -12.31
CA SER A 95 18.62 5.86 -11.63
C SER A 95 17.31 6.21 -12.34
N ARG A 96 16.29 6.56 -11.56
CA ARG A 96 15.00 7.11 -11.99
C ARG A 96 14.63 8.31 -11.10
N PRO A 97 13.74 9.21 -11.54
CA PRO A 97 13.28 10.34 -10.71
C PRO A 97 12.66 9.86 -9.39
N GLY A 98 12.65 10.73 -8.38
CA GLY A 98 12.17 10.38 -7.03
C GLY A 98 13.20 9.62 -6.17
N GLY A 99 14.47 9.57 -6.60
CA GLY A 99 15.52 8.84 -5.89
C GLY A 99 15.38 7.32 -6.00
N ILE A 100 14.65 6.85 -7.03
CA ILE A 100 14.45 5.43 -7.30
C ILE A 100 15.71 4.89 -8.00
N TRP A 101 16.14 3.71 -7.57
CA TRP A 101 17.18 2.93 -8.21
C TRP A 101 16.61 1.56 -8.53
N ILE A 102 16.71 1.14 -9.79
CA ILE A 102 16.26 -0.19 -10.23
C ILE A 102 17.46 -1.05 -10.59
N LEU A 103 17.41 -2.32 -10.20
CA LEU A 103 18.35 -3.33 -10.65
C LEU A 103 17.66 -4.21 -11.69
N LYS A 104 18.25 -4.28 -12.88
CA LYS A 104 17.74 -5.07 -13.99
C LYS A 104 18.64 -6.25 -14.27
N ASN A 105 18.06 -7.43 -14.41
CA ASN A 105 18.78 -8.66 -14.75
C ASN A 105 18.08 -9.38 -15.90
N LYS A 106 18.82 -10.22 -16.62
CA LYS A 106 18.24 -11.10 -17.63
C LYS A 106 17.27 -12.07 -16.99
N PHE A 107 16.07 -12.16 -17.54
CA PHE A 107 15.09 -13.17 -17.20
C PHE A 107 15.63 -14.54 -17.58
N ARG A 108 15.52 -15.50 -16.67
CA ARG A 108 15.98 -16.89 -16.84
C ARG A 108 14.88 -17.89 -16.47
N GLY A 109 13.63 -17.51 -16.70
CA GLY A 109 12.46 -18.30 -16.29
C GLY A 109 12.17 -18.34 -14.79
N MET A 110 12.91 -17.61 -13.95
CA MET A 110 12.72 -17.58 -12.49
C MET A 110 11.95 -16.32 -12.06
N VAL A 111 10.62 -16.37 -12.14
CA VAL A 111 9.75 -15.23 -11.78
C VAL A 111 9.85 -14.85 -10.29
N ASP A 112 10.19 -15.78 -9.40
CA ASP A 112 10.30 -15.55 -7.96
C ASP A 112 11.39 -14.52 -7.58
N LEU A 113 12.35 -14.28 -8.48
CA LEU A 113 13.41 -13.30 -8.31
C LEU A 113 13.09 -11.95 -8.97
N ALA A 114 12.00 -11.86 -9.72
CA ALA A 114 11.57 -10.65 -10.41
C ALA A 114 10.54 -9.89 -9.57
N VAL A 115 10.55 -8.56 -9.71
CA VAL A 115 9.46 -7.71 -9.26
C VAL A 115 8.29 -7.89 -10.23
N THR A 116 7.13 -8.24 -9.70
CA THR A 116 5.92 -8.51 -10.50
C THR A 116 4.89 -7.41 -10.36
N GLU A 117 4.84 -6.75 -9.21
CA GLU A 117 3.96 -5.61 -8.94
C GLU A 117 4.65 -4.55 -8.09
N VAL A 118 4.28 -3.29 -8.33
CA VAL A 118 4.70 -2.14 -7.54
C VAL A 118 3.50 -1.24 -7.32
N ASP A 119 3.41 -0.71 -6.11
CA ASP A 119 2.36 0.21 -5.69
C ASP A 119 2.96 1.29 -4.76
N VAL A 120 2.15 2.28 -4.40
CA VAL A 120 2.55 3.40 -3.54
C VAL A 120 1.63 3.46 -2.32
N LEU A 121 2.22 3.56 -1.13
CA LEU A 121 1.52 3.85 0.11
C LEU A 121 2.07 5.15 0.71
N PHE A 122 1.26 5.82 1.53
CA PHE A 122 1.54 7.16 2.01
C PHE A 122 1.61 7.22 3.53
N GLY A 123 2.60 7.94 4.05
CA GLY A 123 2.77 8.18 5.47
C GLY A 123 4.00 7.50 6.08
N VAL A 124 4.48 8.08 7.17
CA VAL A 124 5.55 7.46 8.00
C VAL A 124 5.04 6.23 8.74
N ASP A 125 3.74 6.21 9.01
CA ASP A 125 2.94 5.16 9.64
C ASP A 125 2.33 4.17 8.63
N ALA A 126 2.64 4.31 7.34
CA ALA A 126 2.22 3.38 6.31
C ALA A 126 2.70 1.95 6.62
N VAL A 127 1.82 0.98 6.36
CA VAL A 127 2.09 -0.45 6.49
C VAL A 127 1.49 -1.17 5.29
N ASP A 128 2.14 -2.24 4.83
CA ASP A 128 1.58 -3.14 3.83
C ASP A 128 1.33 -4.52 4.45
N PRO A 129 0.07 -4.88 4.73
CA PRO A 129 -0.26 -6.15 5.37
C PRO A 129 -0.44 -7.30 4.35
N ARG A 130 -0.37 -7.01 3.05
CA ARG A 130 -0.51 -8.04 2.02
C ARG A 130 0.66 -9.04 2.13
N PRO A 131 0.41 -10.35 1.94
CA PRO A 131 1.48 -11.36 1.98
C PRO A 131 2.57 -11.06 0.96
N GLN A 132 3.84 -11.25 1.31
CA GLN A 132 5.01 -11.12 0.40
C GLN A 132 5.26 -9.71 -0.17
N TRP A 133 4.37 -8.74 0.05
CA TRP A 133 4.64 -7.34 -0.25
C TRP A 133 5.67 -6.76 0.72
N ASN A 134 6.57 -5.96 0.19
CA ASN A 134 7.63 -5.30 0.96
C ASN A 134 7.53 -3.79 0.79
N LEU A 135 7.08 -3.11 1.85
CA LEU A 135 7.08 -1.65 1.92
C LEU A 135 8.50 -1.13 2.16
N LEU A 136 9.03 -0.35 1.21
CA LEU A 136 10.34 0.25 1.33
C LEU A 136 10.37 1.29 2.46
N GLN A 137 11.48 1.30 3.22
CA GLN A 137 11.64 2.19 4.38
C GLN A 137 11.79 3.66 4.00
N SER A 138 12.56 3.94 2.94
CA SER A 138 12.76 5.28 2.43
C SER A 138 11.55 5.78 1.63
N SER A 139 11.20 7.05 1.81
CA SER A 139 10.21 7.74 0.97
C SER A 139 10.82 8.23 -0.35
N LEU A 140 9.96 8.40 -1.35
CA LEU A 140 10.33 9.04 -2.61
C LEU A 140 10.81 10.48 -2.38
N GLN A 141 11.85 10.87 -3.12
CA GLN A 141 12.47 12.19 -3.06
C GLN A 141 11.85 13.10 -4.13
N LEU A 142 10.67 13.63 -3.83
CA LEU A 142 9.96 14.55 -4.71
C LEU A 142 10.41 15.99 -4.44
N THR A 143 10.55 16.80 -5.49
CA THR A 143 11.12 18.16 -5.41
C THR A 143 10.18 19.16 -4.73
N ASP A 144 8.86 18.98 -4.91
CA ASP A 144 7.82 19.80 -4.30
C ASP A 144 7.00 18.93 -3.35
N GLN A 145 7.37 18.91 -2.07
CA GLN A 145 6.61 18.16 -1.07
C GLN A 145 5.69 19.13 -0.32
N PRO A 146 4.39 19.19 -0.68
CA PRO A 146 3.42 19.85 0.18
C PRO A 146 3.43 19.17 1.56
N LYS A 147 2.79 19.78 2.57
CA LYS A 147 2.62 19.16 3.90
C LYS A 147 1.64 17.99 3.83
N VAL A 148 2.03 16.92 3.15
CA VAL A 148 1.27 15.71 2.90
C VAL A 148 2.04 14.49 3.37
N PRO A 149 1.36 13.38 3.67
CA PRO A 149 2.00 12.10 3.97
C PRO A 149 3.00 11.68 2.87
N LEU A 150 4.17 11.22 3.30
CA LEU A 150 5.27 10.86 2.39
C LEU A 150 4.95 9.62 1.55
N ALA A 151 5.13 9.70 0.24
CA ALA A 151 4.97 8.55 -0.67
C ALA A 151 6.11 7.54 -0.53
N ARG A 152 5.77 6.24 -0.42
CA ARG A 152 6.69 5.12 -0.25
C ARG A 152 6.30 4.00 -1.21
N LEU A 153 7.29 3.39 -1.85
CA LEU A 153 7.04 2.24 -2.74
C LEU A 153 6.80 0.98 -1.91
N THR A 154 5.84 0.17 -2.33
CA THR A 154 5.68 -1.21 -1.89
C THR A 154 5.75 -2.13 -3.09
N VAL A 155 6.46 -3.26 -2.94
CA VAL A 155 6.86 -4.12 -4.06
C VAL A 155 6.53 -5.57 -3.77
N LEU A 156 6.04 -6.28 -4.77
CA LEU A 156 5.85 -7.74 -4.74
C LEU A 156 6.94 -8.40 -5.59
N HIS A 157 7.61 -9.40 -5.00
CA HIS A 157 8.53 -10.27 -5.72
C HIS A 157 7.88 -11.63 -5.95
N GLY A 158 8.07 -12.18 -7.15
CA GLY A 158 7.43 -13.45 -7.51
C GLY A 158 5.92 -13.35 -7.54
N ARG A 159 5.25 -14.47 -7.28
CA ARG A 159 3.80 -14.52 -7.29
C ARG A 159 3.24 -14.52 -5.87
N ASP A 160 2.07 -13.89 -5.72
CA ASP A 160 1.29 -14.02 -4.49
C ASP A 160 0.94 -15.50 -4.30
N THR A 161 1.50 -16.09 -3.24
CA THR A 161 1.18 -17.46 -2.83
C THR A 161 0.04 -17.38 -1.84
N PRO A 162 -1.10 -18.04 -2.11
CA PRO A 162 -2.19 -18.10 -1.15
C PRO A 162 -1.66 -18.61 0.19
N ARG A 163 -1.96 -17.89 1.29
CA ARG A 163 -1.55 -18.33 2.62
C ARG A 163 -1.95 -19.80 2.83
N PRO A 164 -1.04 -20.67 3.30
CA PRO A 164 -1.36 -22.08 3.58
C PRO A 164 -2.58 -22.23 4.50
N ASP A 165 -2.80 -21.24 5.37
CA ASP A 165 -3.89 -21.17 6.35
C ASP A 165 -5.26 -20.72 5.79
N ALA A 166 -5.42 -20.57 4.47
CA ALA A 166 -6.68 -20.15 3.82
C ALA A 166 -7.89 -21.10 4.07
N ARG A 167 -7.77 -22.11 4.94
CA ARG A 167 -8.72 -23.21 5.10
C ARG A 167 -9.13 -23.58 6.53
N ALA A 168 -8.80 -22.80 7.55
CA ALA A 168 -9.51 -22.99 8.82
C ALA A 168 -10.93 -22.41 8.66
N ALA A 169 -11.87 -23.25 8.22
CA ALA A 169 -13.30 -22.90 8.30
C ALA A 169 -13.61 -22.42 9.72
N LEU A 170 -14.35 -21.31 9.84
CA LEU A 170 -14.78 -20.79 11.14
C LEU A 170 -15.47 -21.90 11.92
N ARG A 171 -14.90 -22.26 13.05
CA ARG A 171 -15.35 -23.39 13.87
C ARG A 171 -15.36 -22.96 15.33
N VAL A 172 -16.37 -23.42 16.04
CA VAL A 172 -16.40 -23.37 17.50
C VAL A 172 -15.18 -24.14 18.02
N ARG A 173 -14.50 -23.55 19.00
CA ARG A 173 -13.31 -24.15 19.62
C ARG A 173 -13.68 -25.41 20.40
N ARG A 174 -12.68 -26.19 20.81
CA ARG A 174 -12.88 -27.43 21.58
C ARG A 174 -13.60 -27.22 22.92
N ASP A 175 -13.55 -26.02 23.48
CA ASP A 175 -14.23 -25.63 24.72
C ASP A 175 -15.69 -25.21 24.51
N GLY A 176 -16.23 -25.33 23.28
CA GLY A 176 -17.59 -24.94 22.94
C GLY A 176 -17.80 -23.43 22.80
N LYS A 177 -16.75 -22.62 22.81
CA LYS A 177 -16.83 -21.16 22.67
C LYS A 177 -16.40 -20.68 21.29
N PHE A 178 -16.95 -19.54 20.89
CA PHE A 178 -16.54 -18.79 19.71
C PHE A 178 -16.54 -17.30 20.08
N LYS A 179 -15.41 -16.62 19.90
CA LYS A 179 -15.26 -15.21 20.28
C LYS A 179 -15.18 -14.32 19.05
N ILE A 180 -16.00 -13.27 19.06
CA ILE A 180 -16.01 -12.23 18.03
C ILE A 180 -15.55 -10.92 18.68
N VAL A 181 -14.63 -10.23 18.02
CA VAL A 181 -14.33 -8.82 18.33
C VAL A 181 -14.92 -7.97 17.21
N GLN A 182 -15.70 -6.96 17.60
CA GLN A 182 -16.27 -5.98 16.68
C GLN A 182 -15.46 -4.68 16.78
N ILE A 183 -15.08 -4.13 15.63
CA ILE A 183 -14.37 -2.85 15.51
C ILE A 183 -15.21 -1.96 14.58
N SER A 184 -15.41 -0.71 14.96
CA SER A 184 -16.20 0.27 14.21
C SER A 184 -15.58 1.66 14.36
N ASP A 185 -15.92 2.58 13.46
CA ASP A 185 -15.68 4.02 13.62
C ASP A 185 -14.23 4.38 13.93
N THR A 186 -13.25 3.70 13.29
CA THR A 186 -11.84 4.02 13.50
C THR A 186 -11.43 5.33 12.84
N HIS A 187 -12.17 5.76 11.79
CA HIS A 187 -11.96 7.01 11.07
C HIS A 187 -10.49 7.32 10.75
N MET A 188 -9.75 6.31 10.29
CA MET A 188 -8.33 6.44 9.97
C MET A 188 -8.13 7.40 8.80
N VAL A 189 -7.00 8.09 8.81
CA VAL A 189 -6.61 9.02 7.75
C VAL A 189 -5.40 8.51 6.99
N THR A 190 -5.06 9.14 5.86
CA THR A 190 -3.90 8.71 5.06
C THR A 190 -2.58 8.82 5.85
N GLY A 191 -2.39 9.90 6.62
CA GLY A 191 -1.22 10.09 7.50
C GLY A 191 -1.50 9.75 8.97
N VAL A 192 -0.72 10.29 9.90
CA VAL A 192 -0.82 9.95 11.34
C VAL A 192 -2.07 10.47 12.06
N GLY A 193 -2.82 11.39 11.45
CA GLY A 193 -3.91 12.11 12.12
C GLY A 193 -3.43 13.00 13.28
N VAL A 194 -4.28 13.92 13.72
CA VAL A 194 -4.00 14.76 14.89
C VAL A 194 -5.20 14.69 15.82
N CYS A 195 -4.95 14.34 17.07
CA CYS A 195 -5.92 14.43 18.15
C CYS A 195 -5.54 15.61 19.05
N GLU A 196 -6.41 16.62 19.14
CA GLU A 196 -6.18 17.86 19.90
C GLU A 196 -7.03 17.97 21.17
N ASP A 197 -8.01 17.08 21.33
CA ASP A 197 -9.08 17.14 22.34
C ASP A 197 -9.14 15.89 23.24
N ALA A 198 -8.11 15.03 23.20
CA ALA A 198 -8.00 13.91 24.11
C ALA A 198 -8.02 14.36 25.57
N ILE A 199 -8.63 13.56 26.44
CA ILE A 199 -8.70 13.81 27.89
C ILE A 199 -8.22 12.58 28.68
N ASP A 200 -7.67 12.80 29.86
CA ASP A 200 -7.33 11.73 30.79
C ASP A 200 -8.55 11.22 31.57
N ALA A 201 -8.36 10.18 32.40
CA ALA A 201 -9.42 9.60 33.22
C ALA A 201 -9.98 10.57 34.30
N LEU A 202 -9.32 11.68 34.55
CA LEU A 202 -9.73 12.73 35.48
C LEU A 202 -10.42 13.90 34.75
N GLY A 203 -10.53 13.84 33.42
CA GLY A 203 -11.12 14.88 32.57
C GLY A 203 -10.17 16.03 32.22
N ASN A 204 -8.86 15.90 32.46
CA ASN A 204 -7.90 16.93 32.07
C ASN A 204 -7.52 16.77 30.59
N PRO A 205 -7.38 17.87 29.83
CA PRO A 205 -6.88 17.82 28.46
C PRO A 205 -5.48 17.19 28.38
N LEU A 206 -5.30 16.30 27.42
CA LEU A 206 -4.01 15.74 27.04
C LEU A 206 -3.38 16.60 25.93
N PRO A 207 -2.03 16.62 25.83
CA PRO A 207 -1.36 17.27 24.70
C PRO A 207 -1.77 16.69 23.36
N ALA A 208 -1.70 17.51 22.31
CA ALA A 208 -1.93 17.05 20.95
C ALA A 208 -1.01 15.87 20.59
N SER A 209 -1.56 14.87 19.91
CA SER A 209 -0.84 13.63 19.60
C SER A 209 -1.27 13.04 18.25
N GLU A 210 -0.47 12.11 17.75
CA GLU A 210 -0.78 11.33 16.55
C GLU A 210 -1.90 10.33 16.84
N ALA A 211 -3.04 10.47 16.18
CA ALA A 211 -4.25 9.69 16.48
C ALA A 211 -4.16 8.24 15.97
N ASP A 212 -3.84 8.06 14.69
CA ASP A 212 -3.85 6.75 14.03
C ASP A 212 -2.91 5.74 14.71
N PRO A 213 -1.65 6.06 15.07
CA PRO A 213 -0.77 5.13 15.78
C PRO A 213 -1.30 4.70 17.15
N LEU A 214 -2.02 5.58 17.86
CA LEU A 214 -2.65 5.24 19.14
C LEU A 214 -3.81 4.27 18.93
N THR A 215 -4.66 4.50 17.94
CA THR A 215 -5.75 3.58 17.56
C THR A 215 -5.20 2.20 17.19
N VAL A 216 -4.19 2.13 16.31
CA VAL A 216 -3.57 0.85 15.91
C VAL A 216 -2.97 0.11 17.10
N LYS A 217 -2.29 0.84 18.02
CA LYS A 217 -1.73 0.26 19.23
C LYS A 217 -2.83 -0.29 20.15
N PHE A 218 -3.92 0.45 20.32
CA PHE A 218 -5.07 0.02 21.12
C PHE A 218 -5.71 -1.25 20.54
N LEU A 219 -6.02 -1.24 19.24
CA LEU A 219 -6.56 -2.42 18.53
C LEU A 219 -5.64 -3.63 18.67
N GLY A 220 -4.32 -3.43 18.50
CA GLY A 220 -3.34 -4.49 18.71
C GLY A 220 -3.42 -5.10 20.11
N GLY A 221 -3.49 -4.27 21.15
CA GLY A 221 -3.61 -4.72 22.54
C GLY A 221 -4.90 -5.50 22.80
N VAL A 222 -6.04 -5.02 22.28
CA VAL A 222 -7.32 -5.73 22.37
C VAL A 222 -7.22 -7.11 21.72
N LEU A 223 -6.66 -7.21 20.52
CA LEU A 223 -6.52 -8.49 19.81
C LEU A 223 -5.57 -9.47 20.54
N ASP A 224 -4.53 -8.98 21.21
CA ASP A 224 -3.60 -9.80 21.99
C ASP A 224 -4.22 -10.35 23.28
N VAL A 225 -5.06 -9.55 23.94
CA VAL A 225 -5.79 -9.96 25.16
C VAL A 225 -6.95 -10.88 24.81
N GLU A 226 -7.77 -10.48 23.85
CA GLU A 226 -9.02 -11.17 23.56
C GLU A 226 -8.80 -12.46 22.77
N LYS A 227 -7.82 -12.50 21.86
CA LYS A 227 -7.56 -13.64 20.96
C LYS A 227 -8.85 -14.17 20.30
N PRO A 228 -9.56 -13.33 19.53
CA PRO A 228 -10.83 -13.70 18.94
C PRO A 228 -10.66 -14.76 17.84
N ASP A 229 -11.75 -15.50 17.59
CA ASP A 229 -11.85 -16.44 16.48
C ASP A 229 -12.25 -15.73 15.16
N LEU A 230 -12.85 -14.53 15.27
CA LEU A 230 -13.30 -13.70 14.16
C LEU A 230 -13.28 -12.22 14.54
N VAL A 231 -12.88 -11.36 13.61
CA VAL A 231 -13.05 -9.90 13.72
C VAL A 231 -14.11 -9.43 12.72
N ILE A 232 -15.02 -8.55 13.16
CA ILE A 232 -15.98 -7.89 12.28
C ILE A 232 -15.71 -6.38 12.29
N LEU A 233 -15.42 -5.82 11.12
CA LEU A 233 -15.36 -4.37 10.91
C LEU A 233 -16.75 -3.88 10.49
N THR A 234 -17.42 -3.06 11.31
CA THR A 234 -18.82 -2.68 11.10
C THR A 234 -19.02 -1.31 10.43
N GLY A 235 -18.02 -0.82 9.71
CA GLY A 235 -18.10 0.43 8.95
C GLY A 235 -17.39 1.60 9.61
N ASP A 236 -17.21 2.67 8.82
CA ASP A 236 -16.53 3.91 9.16
C ASP A 236 -15.10 3.69 9.66
N GLN A 237 -14.40 2.80 8.96
CA GLN A 237 -12.98 2.58 9.22
C GLN A 237 -12.14 3.76 8.74
N LEU A 238 -12.63 4.48 7.73
CA LEU A 238 -11.99 5.61 7.09
C LEU A 238 -12.71 6.94 7.40
N HIS A 239 -11.96 8.03 7.36
CA HIS A 239 -12.51 9.38 7.38
C HIS A 239 -12.95 9.82 5.98
N HIS A 240 -13.99 10.66 5.87
CA HIS A 240 -14.63 11.05 4.58
C HIS A 240 -13.84 11.97 3.64
N ASP A 241 -12.61 12.36 3.99
CA ASP A 241 -11.84 13.33 3.21
C ASP A 241 -10.36 13.01 3.32
N ILE A 242 -10.00 11.83 2.82
CA ILE A 242 -8.64 11.33 2.83
C ILE A 242 -8.17 11.12 1.38
N PRO A 243 -6.94 11.52 1.04
CA PRO A 243 -6.47 11.49 -0.33
C PRO A 243 -6.05 10.09 -0.81
N ASP A 244 -5.89 9.12 0.09
CA ASP A 244 -5.64 7.72 -0.23
C ASP A 244 -6.25 6.79 0.83
N SER A 245 -7.30 6.07 0.42
CA SER A 245 -8.05 5.14 1.27
C SER A 245 -7.27 3.88 1.62
N GLN A 246 -6.42 3.39 0.71
CA GLN A 246 -5.70 2.14 0.91
C GLN A 246 -4.67 2.23 2.03
N SER A 247 -3.88 3.31 2.07
CA SER A 247 -2.88 3.56 3.12
C SER A 247 -3.54 3.63 4.50
N ALA A 248 -4.72 4.26 4.60
CA ALA A 248 -5.50 4.34 5.83
C ALA A 248 -6.08 2.98 6.24
N LEU A 249 -6.75 2.29 5.32
CA LEU A 249 -7.38 0.99 5.58
C LEU A 249 -6.36 -0.07 6.03
N PHE A 250 -5.17 -0.07 5.40
CA PHE A 250 -4.10 -1.01 5.71
C PHE A 250 -3.65 -0.94 7.17
N LYS A 251 -3.70 0.24 7.80
CA LYS A 251 -3.40 0.39 9.24
C LYS A 251 -4.37 -0.39 10.13
N VAL A 252 -5.65 -0.39 9.77
CA VAL A 252 -6.71 -1.10 10.53
C VAL A 252 -6.58 -2.61 10.37
N VAL A 253 -6.38 -3.09 9.15
CA VAL A 253 -6.37 -4.53 8.87
C VAL A 253 -5.01 -5.18 9.20
N ALA A 254 -3.91 -4.43 9.21
CA ALA A 254 -2.58 -4.95 9.54
C ALA A 254 -2.50 -5.71 10.87
N PRO A 255 -2.98 -5.21 12.01
CA PRO A 255 -2.95 -5.96 13.26
C PRO A 255 -3.79 -7.24 13.22
N ILE A 256 -4.88 -7.29 12.45
CA ILE A 256 -5.72 -8.47 12.28
C ILE A 256 -4.99 -9.52 11.42
N ILE A 257 -4.47 -9.08 10.28
CA ILE A 257 -3.77 -9.91 9.29
C ILE A 257 -2.47 -10.49 9.86
N LYS A 258 -1.73 -9.72 10.66
CA LYS A 258 -0.50 -10.17 11.35
C LYS A 258 -0.76 -11.33 12.30
N ARG A 259 -1.97 -11.41 12.86
CA ARG A 259 -2.38 -12.46 13.80
C ARG A 259 -3.07 -13.65 13.12
N SER A 260 -3.17 -13.63 11.79
CA SER A 260 -3.93 -14.62 11.00
C SER A 260 -5.37 -14.79 11.49
N ILE A 261 -5.99 -13.71 11.99
CA ILE A 261 -7.38 -13.75 12.44
C ILE A 261 -8.27 -13.56 11.22
N PRO A 262 -9.24 -14.46 10.94
CA PRO A 262 -10.24 -14.23 9.92
C PRO A 262 -11.04 -12.97 10.22
N PHE A 263 -11.38 -12.20 9.20
CA PHE A 263 -12.23 -11.03 9.36
C PHE A 263 -13.21 -10.83 8.22
N ALA A 264 -14.29 -10.12 8.52
CA ALA A 264 -15.25 -9.60 7.55
C ALA A 264 -15.40 -8.10 7.79
N ALA A 265 -15.75 -7.37 6.73
CA ALA A 265 -15.97 -5.95 6.78
C ALA A 265 -17.27 -5.59 6.06
N VAL A 266 -17.93 -4.56 6.56
CA VAL A 266 -18.98 -3.83 5.86
C VAL A 266 -18.58 -2.37 5.77
N PHE A 267 -19.04 -1.68 4.73
CA PHE A 267 -18.78 -0.26 4.54
C PHE A 267 -19.74 0.56 5.39
N GLY A 268 -19.21 1.59 6.05
CA GLY A 268 -19.98 2.69 6.59
C GLY A 268 -20.24 3.76 5.53
N ASN A 269 -20.79 4.90 5.94
CA ASN A 269 -21.00 6.02 5.01
C ASN A 269 -19.66 6.69 4.67
N HIS A 270 -18.81 6.93 5.67
CA HIS A 270 -17.55 7.64 5.51
C HIS A 270 -16.53 6.82 4.68
N ASP A 271 -16.63 5.49 4.65
CA ASP A 271 -15.76 4.61 3.84
C ASP A 271 -15.92 4.79 2.32
N SER A 272 -17.04 5.36 1.89
CA SER A 272 -17.44 5.52 0.48
C SER A 272 -17.76 6.95 0.08
N GLU A 273 -17.66 7.88 1.03
CA GLU A 273 -17.87 9.31 0.80
C GLU A 273 -16.52 9.95 0.50
N GLY A 274 -16.42 10.65 -0.64
CA GLY A 274 -15.22 11.38 -1.05
C GLY A 274 -14.77 11.06 -2.47
N GLU A 275 -13.91 11.92 -3.03
CA GLU A 275 -13.37 11.76 -4.39
C GLU A 275 -12.42 10.56 -4.50
N HIS A 276 -11.73 10.21 -3.41
CA HIS A 276 -10.75 9.13 -3.35
C HIS A 276 -11.20 7.98 -2.43
N ALA A 277 -12.51 7.90 -2.18
CA ALA A 277 -13.12 6.88 -1.35
C ALA A 277 -13.16 5.52 -2.05
N LEU A 278 -13.39 4.47 -1.28
CA LEU A 278 -13.51 3.11 -1.82
C LEU A 278 -14.84 2.96 -2.59
N GLY A 279 -14.76 2.40 -3.80
CA GLY A 279 -15.95 2.05 -4.59
C GLY A 279 -16.81 0.99 -3.90
N ARG A 280 -18.14 1.09 -4.04
CA ARG A 280 -19.13 0.15 -3.48
C ARG A 280 -19.55 -0.96 -4.44
N GLU A 281 -18.91 -1.07 -5.61
CA GLU A 281 -19.28 -1.99 -6.70
C GLU A 281 -18.63 -3.37 -6.60
#